data_AF-A0A915N5H3-F1
#
_entry.id   AF-A0A915N5H3-F1
#
_cell.length_a   1.000
_cell.length_b   1.000
_cell.length_c   1.000
_cell.angle_alpha   90.00
_cell.angle_beta   90.00
_cell.angle_gamma   90.00
#
_symmetry.space_group_name_H-M   'P 1'
#
loop_
_entity.id
_entity.type
_entity.pdbx_description
1 polymer ?
#
loop_
_entity_poly.entity_id
_entity_poly.type
_entity_poly.pdbx_seq_one_letter_code
_entity_poly.pdbx_strand_id
1 'polypeptide(L)'
;MGFCSIHLCLFIILAVVGLISAVLGFLSFIFVPKFIDCQIKEKTFLGKEQNGTDNIVLKNFRDPPYDIKLQIWTFSTQNVDDKIIDITTGLSYPIRKTIEFFIRNKEKIFINVTVAELLFDGYEDELIKNVCSLVPTICKVLNVPERIGLFYGQNGTDDGLYEVDTGLHNINLLDKVYSWNGLKGKLKNNSWYGEQARMINGTDAELFKPSLYNSEKLEIFIGQLCRSFDIEKQSTAYTSGIPVFRGCAPSGLLEMSTCLPGQPRILWSNSHFLNAPSALLLEGMNLPSIKNDYSYFDIEPITGVVVGVQQKSQLNLGMLRGDL
;
A
#
# COMPACT_ATOMS: atom_id res chain seq x y z
N MET A 1 -6.90 60.83 52.92
CA MET A 1 -7.32 59.42 52.80
C MET A 1 -8.01 59.26 51.46
N GLY A 2 -7.42 58.57 50.47
CA GLY A 2 -8.03 58.48 49.13
C GLY A 2 -7.26 57.67 48.07
N PHE A 3 -5.99 57.35 48.29
CA PHE A 3 -5.16 56.66 47.29
C PHE A 3 -5.25 55.11 47.32
N CYS A 4 -5.84 54.50 48.36
CA CYS A 4 -5.89 53.03 48.51
C CYS A 4 -7.00 52.35 47.68
N SER A 5 -7.99 53.11 47.20
CA SER A 5 -9.17 52.56 46.51
C SER A 5 -8.94 52.22 45.04
N ILE A 6 -8.05 52.96 44.35
CA ILE A 6 -7.82 52.82 42.91
C ILE A 6 -6.99 51.56 42.59
N HIS A 7 -5.90 51.32 43.34
CA HIS A 7 -5.10 50.10 43.15
C HIS A 7 -5.89 48.84 43.48
N LEU A 8 -6.71 48.86 44.55
CA LEU A 8 -7.57 47.72 44.89
C LEU A 8 -8.64 47.47 43.82
N CYS A 9 -9.27 48.51 43.27
CA CYS A 9 -10.20 48.38 42.15
C CYS A 9 -9.52 47.82 40.90
N LEU A 10 -8.31 48.29 40.57
CA LEU A 10 -7.55 47.80 39.43
C LEU A 10 -7.19 46.31 39.58
N PHE A 11 -6.77 45.89 40.78
CA PHE A 11 -6.50 44.48 41.09
C PHE A 11 -7.76 43.60 40.94
N ILE A 12 -8.91 44.07 41.43
CA ILE A 12 -10.18 43.34 41.30
C ILE A 12 -10.60 43.22 39.82
N ILE A 13 -10.47 44.31 39.04
CA ILE A 13 -10.79 44.29 37.60
C ILE A 13 -9.87 43.30 36.87
N LEU A 14 -8.55 43.33 37.13
CA LEU A 14 -7.60 42.40 36.53
C LEU A 14 -7.89 40.94 36.92
N ALA A 15 -8.26 40.68 38.19
CA ALA A 15 -8.64 39.35 38.64
C ALA A 15 -9.92 38.84 37.96
N VAL A 16 -10.93 39.71 37.79
CA VAL A 16 -12.18 39.36 37.09
C VAL A 16 -11.93 39.14 35.60
N VAL A 17 -11.15 40.00 34.93
CA VAL A 17 -10.76 39.81 33.52
C VAL A 17 -9.96 38.52 33.35
N GLY A 18 -9.05 38.23 34.28
CA GLY A 18 -8.29 36.98 34.31
C GLY A 18 -9.20 35.75 34.46
N LEU A 19 -10.17 35.80 35.37
CA LEU A 19 -11.15 34.74 35.58
C LEU A 19 -12.04 34.54 34.33
N ILE A 20 -12.55 35.61 33.74
CA ILE A 20 -13.36 35.56 32.51
C ILE A 20 -12.53 34.97 31.37
N SER A 21 -11.26 35.39 31.21
CA SER A 21 -10.37 34.87 30.18
C SER A 21 -10.05 33.38 30.39
N ALA A 22 -9.86 32.95 31.63
CA ALA A 22 -9.65 31.54 31.96
C ALA A 22 -10.91 30.69 31.68
N VAL A 23 -12.09 31.20 32.02
CA VAL A 23 -13.38 30.54 31.73
C VAL A 23 -13.62 30.46 30.23
N LEU A 24 -13.42 31.56 29.49
CA LEU A 24 -13.53 31.58 28.03
C LEU A 24 -12.52 30.65 27.37
N GLY A 25 -11.28 30.64 27.85
CA GLY A 25 -10.24 29.71 27.40
C GLY A 25 -10.67 28.26 27.60
N PHE A 26 -11.13 27.91 28.80
CA PHE A 26 -11.61 26.56 29.11
C PHE A 26 -12.82 26.15 28.26
N LEU A 27 -13.81 27.03 28.11
CA LEU A 27 -14.96 26.79 27.24
C LEU A 27 -14.51 26.61 25.79
N SER A 28 -13.61 27.45 25.28
CA SER A 28 -13.04 27.31 23.94
C SER A 28 -12.37 25.95 23.74
N PHE A 29 -11.56 25.48 24.71
CA PHE A 29 -10.93 24.16 24.66
C PHE A 29 -11.94 23.00 24.59
N ILE A 30 -13.15 23.16 25.14
CA ILE A 30 -14.18 22.12 25.09
C ILE A 30 -15.04 22.22 23.82
N PHE A 31 -15.46 23.43 23.45
CA PHE A 31 -16.45 23.64 22.39
C PHE A 31 -15.84 23.68 21.00
N VAL A 32 -14.66 24.29 20.83
CA VAL A 32 -14.04 24.43 19.50
C VAL A 32 -13.71 23.07 18.88
N PRO A 33 -13.08 22.10 19.57
CA PRO A 33 -12.81 20.79 18.98
C PRO A 33 -14.09 20.03 18.60
N LYS A 34 -15.14 20.12 19.41
CA LYS A 34 -16.44 19.49 19.11
C LYS A 34 -17.13 20.10 17.91
N PHE A 35 -17.06 21.43 17.78
CA PHE A 35 -17.61 22.13 16.62
C PHE A 35 -16.88 21.74 15.33
N ILE A 36 -15.54 21.70 15.37
CA ILE A 36 -14.71 21.27 14.24
C ILE A 36 -15.06 19.83 13.83
N ASP A 37 -15.11 18.91 14.79
CA ASP A 37 -15.44 17.50 14.53
C ASP A 37 -16.84 17.33 13.93
N CYS A 38 -17.83 18.11 14.39
CA CYS A 38 -19.16 18.13 13.81
C CYS A 38 -19.16 18.62 12.35
N GLN A 39 -18.43 19.71 12.07
CA GLN A 39 -18.35 20.27 10.72
C GLN A 39 -17.63 19.35 9.74
N ILE A 40 -16.59 18.65 10.20
CA ILE A 40 -15.86 17.67 9.39
C ILE A 40 -16.77 16.48 9.09
N LYS A 41 -17.47 15.92 10.08
CA LYS A 41 -18.38 14.79 9.85
C LYS A 41 -19.51 15.09 8.88
N GLU A 42 -19.98 16.33 8.84
CA GLU A 42 -21.05 16.77 7.94
C GLU A 42 -20.54 16.99 6.49
N LYS A 43 -19.29 17.42 6.32
CA LYS A 43 -18.73 17.81 5.01
C LYS A 43 -17.81 16.78 4.38
N THR A 44 -17.36 15.80 5.15
CA THR A 44 -16.42 14.77 4.66
C THR A 44 -17.19 13.57 4.13
N PHE A 45 -17.64 13.59 2.88
CA PHE A 45 -18.23 12.41 2.23
C PHE A 45 -17.89 12.39 0.75
N LEU A 46 -17.88 11.22 0.11
CA LEU A 46 -17.70 11.08 -1.33
C LEU A 46 -19.02 11.29 -2.03
N GLY A 47 -19.29 12.50 -2.52
CA GLY A 47 -20.55 12.76 -3.20
C GLY A 47 -20.67 14.15 -3.79
N LYS A 48 -21.91 14.46 -4.16
CA LYS A 48 -22.30 15.73 -4.72
C LYS A 48 -23.01 16.58 -3.68
N GLU A 49 -22.80 17.89 -3.79
CA GLU A 49 -23.56 18.91 -3.08
C GLU A 49 -25.02 18.94 -3.57
N GLN A 50 -25.90 19.64 -2.86
CA GLN A 50 -27.33 19.74 -3.20
C GLN A 50 -27.58 20.33 -4.60
N ASN A 51 -26.69 21.18 -5.09
CA ASN A 51 -26.74 21.77 -6.43
C ASN A 51 -26.24 20.81 -7.54
N GLY A 52 -25.83 19.58 -7.20
CA GLY A 52 -25.33 18.57 -8.12
C GLY A 52 -23.86 18.67 -8.49
N THR A 53 -23.10 19.65 -7.95
CA THR A 53 -21.65 19.73 -8.15
C THR A 53 -20.92 18.78 -7.23
N ASP A 54 -19.80 18.20 -7.67
CA ASP A 54 -18.93 17.40 -6.81
C ASP A 54 -18.46 18.24 -5.62
N ASN A 55 -18.53 17.66 -4.41
CA ASN A 55 -17.94 18.31 -3.25
C ASN A 55 -16.40 18.22 -3.30
N ILE A 56 -15.72 18.91 -2.38
CA ILE A 56 -14.25 18.96 -2.38
C ILE A 56 -13.60 17.59 -2.22
N VAL A 57 -14.22 16.69 -1.45
CA VAL A 57 -13.68 15.34 -1.21
C VAL A 57 -13.75 14.51 -2.49
N LEU A 58 -14.91 14.46 -3.15
CA LEU A 58 -15.07 13.75 -4.42
C LEU A 58 -14.20 14.34 -5.53
N LYS A 59 -14.04 15.67 -5.56
CA LYS A 59 -13.16 16.33 -6.51
C LYS A 59 -11.70 15.88 -6.32
N ASN A 60 -11.19 15.92 -5.09
CA ASN A 60 -9.83 15.53 -4.78
C ASN A 60 -9.61 14.02 -4.91
N PHE A 61 -10.64 13.20 -4.69
CA PHE A 61 -10.58 11.75 -4.91
C PHE A 61 -10.47 11.42 -6.41
N ARG A 62 -11.18 12.15 -7.28
CA ARG A 62 -11.10 11.96 -8.74
C ARG A 62 -9.86 12.55 -9.38
N ASP A 63 -9.43 13.72 -8.90
CA ASP A 63 -8.30 14.47 -9.44
C ASP A 63 -7.42 14.95 -8.27
N PRO A 64 -6.55 14.06 -7.75
CA PRO A 64 -5.72 14.38 -6.60
C PRO A 64 -4.76 15.54 -6.90
N PRO A 65 -4.69 16.57 -6.03
CA PRO A 65 -3.90 17.77 -6.29
C PRO A 65 -2.41 17.57 -5.97
N TYR A 66 -1.87 16.38 -6.21
CA TYR A 66 -0.49 16.00 -5.89
C TYR A 66 0.08 15.03 -6.91
N ASP A 67 1.40 15.08 -7.09
CA ASP A 67 2.11 14.16 -7.96
C ASP A 67 2.60 12.94 -7.18
N ILE A 68 2.22 11.75 -7.62
CA ILE A 68 2.86 10.50 -7.17
C ILE A 68 4.11 10.26 -8.03
N LYS A 69 5.25 10.05 -7.39
CA LYS A 69 6.52 9.75 -8.07
C LYS A 69 6.98 8.35 -7.70
N LEU A 70 7.20 7.51 -8.71
CA LEU A 70 7.82 6.21 -8.55
C LEU A 70 9.31 6.30 -8.89
N GLN A 71 10.16 5.88 -7.95
CA GLN A 71 11.60 5.74 -8.16
C GLN A 71 11.96 4.26 -8.06
N ILE A 72 12.76 3.77 -9.02
CA ILE A 72 13.06 2.36 -9.16
C ILE A 72 14.57 2.16 -9.09
N TRP A 73 14.98 1.21 -8.26
CA TRP A 73 16.36 0.72 -8.18
C TRP A 73 16.37 -0.75 -8.56
N THR A 74 17.33 -1.13 -9.40
CA THR A 74 17.52 -2.50 -9.84
C THR A 74 18.79 -3.08 -9.23
N PHE A 75 18.73 -4.30 -8.71
CA PHE A 75 19.91 -5.03 -8.26
C PHE A 75 20.54 -5.77 -9.46
N SER A 76 21.72 -5.32 -9.88
CA SER A 76 22.50 -6.03 -10.88
C SER A 76 23.21 -7.21 -10.22
N THR A 77 22.89 -8.42 -10.65
CA THR A 77 23.59 -9.62 -10.17
C THR A 77 24.96 -9.73 -10.84
N GLN A 78 25.96 -10.15 -10.08
CA GLN A 78 27.31 -10.43 -10.56
C GLN A 78 27.75 -11.80 -10.04
N ASN A 79 28.61 -12.50 -10.77
CA ASN A 79 29.22 -13.77 -10.35
C ASN A 79 28.20 -14.83 -9.92
N VAL A 80 27.18 -15.09 -10.75
CA VAL A 80 26.18 -16.08 -10.38
C VAL A 80 26.56 -17.46 -10.86
N ASP A 81 26.57 -18.42 -9.94
CA ASP A 81 26.67 -19.84 -10.29
C ASP A 81 25.44 -20.24 -11.11
N ASP A 82 25.64 -20.83 -12.29
CA ASP A 82 24.59 -21.38 -13.16
C ASP A 82 23.88 -22.63 -12.57
N LYS A 83 23.81 -22.75 -11.23
CA LYS A 83 23.18 -23.89 -10.57
C LYS A 83 21.70 -23.91 -10.90
N ILE A 84 21.29 -25.03 -11.48
CA ILE A 84 20.00 -25.22 -12.13
C ILE A 84 18.85 -24.93 -11.16
N ILE A 85 17.92 -24.08 -11.60
CA ILE A 85 16.67 -23.77 -10.92
C ILE A 85 15.61 -24.78 -11.39
N ASP A 86 14.86 -25.34 -10.46
CA ASP A 86 13.62 -26.04 -10.83
C ASP A 86 12.47 -25.03 -10.90
N ILE A 87 12.09 -24.68 -12.14
CA ILE A 87 10.89 -23.89 -12.45
C ILE A 87 9.66 -24.77 -12.74
N THR A 88 9.80 -26.09 -12.66
CA THR A 88 8.77 -27.06 -13.05
C THR A 88 7.96 -27.61 -11.87
N THR A 89 8.25 -27.15 -10.66
CA THR A 89 7.60 -27.61 -9.43
C THR A 89 6.09 -27.37 -9.52
N GLY A 90 5.29 -28.43 -9.44
CA GLY A 90 3.82 -28.37 -9.58
C GLY A 90 3.27 -28.62 -10.98
N LEU A 91 4.12 -28.76 -12.01
CA LEU A 91 3.70 -29.13 -13.36
C LEU A 91 3.52 -30.64 -13.53
N SER A 92 2.67 -31.05 -14.47
CA SER A 92 2.49 -32.47 -14.79
C SER A 92 3.77 -33.08 -15.38
N TYR A 93 3.98 -34.38 -15.17
CA TYR A 93 5.17 -35.10 -15.64
C TYR A 93 5.60 -34.81 -17.10
N PRO A 94 4.70 -34.86 -18.11
CA PRO A 94 5.10 -34.60 -19.50
C PRO A 94 5.53 -33.13 -19.74
N ILE A 95 4.87 -32.17 -19.08
CA ILE A 95 5.21 -30.75 -19.18
C ILE A 95 6.57 -30.51 -18.54
N ARG A 96 6.76 -31.03 -17.32
CA ARG A 96 8.03 -30.99 -16.60
C ARG A 96 9.17 -31.51 -17.47
N LYS A 97 9.07 -32.74 -18.00
CA LYS A 97 10.13 -33.33 -18.84
C LYS A 97 10.45 -32.52 -20.09
N THR A 98 9.47 -31.85 -20.69
CA THR A 98 9.67 -31.00 -21.85
C THR A 98 10.48 -29.75 -21.49
N ILE A 99 10.11 -29.06 -20.41
CA ILE A 99 10.84 -27.87 -19.93
C ILE A 99 12.26 -28.25 -19.49
N GLU A 100 12.41 -29.36 -18.76
CA GLU A 100 13.72 -29.90 -18.36
C GLU A 100 14.65 -30.14 -19.55
N PHE A 101 14.12 -30.64 -20.67
CA PHE A 101 14.88 -30.85 -21.90
C PHE A 101 15.42 -29.54 -22.49
N PHE A 102 14.62 -28.47 -22.52
CA PHE A 102 15.07 -27.17 -23.03
C PHE A 102 16.08 -26.51 -22.09
N ILE A 103 15.84 -26.54 -20.78
CA ILE A 103 16.77 -25.97 -19.78
C ILE A 103 18.15 -26.61 -19.88
N ARG A 104 18.22 -27.95 -19.97
CA ARG A 104 19.50 -28.68 -20.10
C ARG A 104 20.28 -28.35 -21.36
N ASN A 105 19.59 -27.92 -22.42
CA ASN A 105 20.18 -27.87 -23.74
C ASN A 105 20.66 -26.50 -24.19
N LYS A 106 20.42 -25.38 -23.46
CA LYS A 106 21.01 -24.04 -23.78
C LYS A 106 20.65 -22.84 -22.89
N GLU A 107 19.79 -22.94 -21.88
CA GLU A 107 19.27 -21.73 -21.22
C GLU A 107 20.20 -21.14 -20.16
N LYS A 108 20.24 -19.81 -20.10
CA LYS A 108 20.91 -19.06 -19.03
C LYS A 108 19.88 -18.65 -17.98
N ILE A 109 20.19 -18.90 -16.72
CA ILE A 109 19.34 -18.52 -15.59
C ILE A 109 19.23 -17.00 -15.45
N PHE A 110 20.35 -16.31 -15.69
CA PHE A 110 20.43 -14.86 -15.64
C PHE A 110 20.49 -14.30 -17.06
N ILE A 111 19.64 -13.32 -17.30
CA ILE A 111 19.52 -12.65 -18.59
C ILE A 111 19.96 -11.19 -18.45
N ASN A 112 20.44 -10.64 -19.56
CA ASN A 112 20.73 -9.22 -19.67
C ASN A 112 19.60 -8.56 -20.45
N VAL A 113 18.82 -7.73 -19.77
CA VAL A 113 17.74 -6.93 -20.36
C VAL A 113 17.92 -5.47 -19.94
N THR A 114 17.39 -4.55 -20.73
CA THR A 114 17.34 -3.14 -20.35
C THR A 114 16.35 -2.93 -19.20
N VAL A 115 16.50 -1.81 -18.48
CA VAL A 115 15.56 -1.42 -17.42
C VAL A 115 14.14 -1.25 -17.99
N ALA A 116 14.01 -0.74 -19.21
CA ALA A 116 12.72 -0.58 -19.87
C ALA A 116 12.05 -1.93 -20.17
N GLU A 117 12.80 -2.91 -20.67
CA GLU A 117 12.30 -4.27 -20.91
C GLU A 117 11.93 -5.01 -19.63
N LEU A 118 12.75 -4.91 -18.57
CA LEU A 118 12.46 -5.54 -17.28
C LEU A 118 11.15 -5.02 -16.66
N LEU A 119 10.87 -3.72 -16.84
CA LEU A 119 9.77 -3.04 -16.19
C LEU A 119 8.53 -2.94 -17.08
N PHE A 120 8.61 -2.24 -18.21
CA PHE A 120 7.44 -1.72 -18.92
C PHE A 120 7.26 -2.31 -20.32
N ASP A 121 8.32 -2.40 -21.11
CA ASP A 121 8.24 -2.90 -22.50
C ASP A 121 8.07 -4.42 -22.55
N GLY A 122 8.47 -5.10 -21.47
CA GLY A 122 8.59 -6.55 -21.39
C GLY A 122 9.72 -7.06 -22.29
N TYR A 123 10.26 -8.23 -22.01
CA TYR A 123 11.16 -8.95 -22.91
C TYR A 123 10.50 -10.24 -23.44
N GLU A 124 10.92 -10.66 -24.63
CA GLU A 124 10.61 -11.99 -25.16
C GLU A 124 11.58 -13.00 -24.57
N ASP A 125 11.05 -14.02 -23.92
CA ASP A 125 11.84 -15.10 -23.32
C ASP A 125 11.99 -16.26 -24.32
N GLU A 126 13.23 -16.64 -24.62
CA GLU A 126 13.54 -17.69 -25.61
C GLU A 126 13.00 -19.06 -25.17
N LEU A 127 13.08 -19.39 -23.87
CA LEU A 127 12.57 -20.64 -23.33
C LEU A 127 11.05 -20.69 -23.50
N ILE A 128 10.33 -19.64 -23.10
CA ILE A 128 8.88 -19.56 -23.26
C ILE A 128 8.51 -19.68 -24.74
N LYS A 129 9.18 -18.94 -25.63
CA LYS A 129 8.94 -18.99 -27.07
C LYS A 129 9.10 -20.41 -27.63
N ASN A 130 10.19 -21.09 -27.27
CA ASN A 130 10.46 -22.45 -27.70
C ASN A 130 9.43 -23.45 -27.15
N VAL A 131 9.12 -23.38 -25.86
CA VAL A 131 8.12 -24.26 -25.21
C VAL A 131 6.72 -24.01 -25.77
N CYS A 132 6.30 -22.76 -25.94
CA CYS A 132 5.00 -22.42 -26.52
C CYS A 132 4.90 -22.85 -27.99
N SER A 133 5.99 -22.80 -28.76
CA SER A 133 5.99 -23.27 -30.15
C SER A 133 5.78 -24.79 -30.25
N LEU A 134 6.38 -25.55 -29.34
CA LEU A 134 6.27 -27.01 -29.31
C LEU A 134 4.92 -27.48 -28.76
N VAL A 135 4.39 -26.78 -27.75
CA VAL A 135 3.12 -27.12 -27.10
C VAL A 135 2.27 -25.86 -26.87
N PRO A 136 1.58 -25.34 -27.91
CA PRO A 136 0.83 -24.08 -27.83
C PRO A 136 -0.26 -24.06 -26.76
N THR A 137 -0.81 -25.22 -26.44
CA THR A 137 -1.82 -25.40 -25.39
C THR A 137 -1.30 -25.06 -23.99
N ILE A 138 -0.01 -25.22 -23.71
CA ILE A 138 0.56 -24.96 -22.37
C ILE A 138 0.45 -23.48 -22.01
N CYS A 139 0.87 -22.59 -22.91
CA CYS A 139 0.89 -21.16 -22.63
C CYS A 139 -0.52 -20.58 -22.49
N LYS A 140 -1.48 -21.15 -23.23
CA LYS A 140 -2.90 -20.84 -23.07
C LYS A 140 -3.49 -21.34 -21.74
N VAL A 141 -3.11 -22.54 -21.29
CA VAL A 141 -3.59 -23.12 -20.02
C VAL A 141 -2.99 -22.41 -18.80
N LEU A 142 -1.70 -22.09 -18.87
CA LEU A 142 -0.97 -21.41 -17.79
C LEU A 142 -1.16 -19.88 -17.82
N ASN A 143 -1.85 -19.34 -18.82
CA ASN A 143 -2.06 -17.91 -19.04
C ASN A 143 -0.73 -17.12 -18.98
N VAL A 144 0.29 -17.66 -19.67
CA VAL A 144 1.62 -17.06 -19.73
C VAL A 144 1.56 -15.82 -20.63
N PRO A 145 2.03 -14.66 -20.17
CA PRO A 145 2.04 -13.47 -20.99
C PRO A 145 3.01 -13.62 -22.18
N GLU A 146 2.73 -12.92 -23.27
CA GLU A 146 3.57 -12.93 -24.48
C GLU A 146 4.97 -12.36 -24.23
N ARG A 147 5.05 -11.38 -23.31
CA ARG A 147 6.30 -10.75 -22.86
C ARG A 147 6.33 -10.75 -21.35
N ILE A 148 7.51 -10.89 -20.77
CA ILE A 148 7.72 -10.86 -19.33
C ILE A 148 8.20 -9.46 -18.94
N GLY A 149 7.49 -8.81 -18.02
CA GLY A 149 7.93 -7.56 -17.41
C GLY A 149 7.11 -7.28 -16.15
N LEU A 150 7.70 -6.62 -15.16
CA LEU A 150 7.06 -6.41 -13.85
C LEU A 150 5.79 -5.57 -13.94
N PHE A 151 5.76 -4.60 -14.85
CA PHE A 151 4.66 -3.68 -15.12
C PHE A 151 4.20 -3.74 -16.59
N TYR A 152 4.54 -4.82 -17.30
CA TYR A 152 4.19 -4.97 -18.71
C TYR A 152 2.67 -4.90 -18.90
N GLY A 153 2.22 -4.02 -19.80
CA GLY A 153 0.81 -3.84 -20.13
C GLY A 153 -0.02 -3.09 -19.08
N GLN A 154 0.59 -2.49 -18.05
CA GLN A 154 -0.14 -1.75 -17.00
C GLN A 154 -0.31 -0.25 -17.31
N ASN A 155 0.40 0.27 -18.32
CA ASN A 155 0.33 1.69 -18.62
C ASN A 155 -1.06 2.07 -19.17
N GLY A 156 -1.73 3.00 -18.50
CA GLY A 156 -3.09 3.43 -18.86
C GLY A 156 -4.19 2.44 -18.47
N THR A 157 -3.91 1.49 -17.56
CA THR A 157 -4.90 0.56 -17.01
C THR A 157 -5.20 0.87 -15.54
N ASP A 158 -6.27 0.29 -15.00
CA ASP A 158 -6.58 0.28 -13.56
C ASP A 158 -6.20 -1.06 -12.90
N ASP A 159 -6.25 -1.12 -11.56
CA ASP A 159 -6.02 -2.34 -10.77
C ASP A 159 -7.33 -3.06 -10.36
N GLY A 160 -8.44 -2.71 -11.02
CA GLY A 160 -9.74 -3.34 -10.84
C GLY A 160 -10.85 -2.38 -10.37
N LEU A 161 -12.07 -2.93 -10.34
CA LEU A 161 -13.25 -2.18 -9.90
C LEU A 161 -13.45 -2.32 -8.38
N TYR A 162 -13.38 -1.20 -7.68
CA TYR A 162 -13.69 -1.09 -6.25
C TYR A 162 -15.11 -0.57 -6.04
N GLU A 163 -15.82 -1.20 -5.11
CA GLU A 163 -17.09 -0.69 -4.57
C GLU A 163 -16.84 -0.22 -3.14
N VAL A 164 -16.90 1.10 -2.91
CA VAL A 164 -16.60 1.72 -1.62
C VAL A 164 -17.82 2.45 -1.04
N ASP A 165 -17.89 2.58 0.28
CA ASP A 165 -18.89 3.40 0.94
C ASP A 165 -18.58 4.90 0.78
N THR A 166 -19.60 5.68 0.46
CA THR A 166 -19.44 7.13 0.29
C THR A 166 -19.26 7.90 1.59
N GLY A 167 -19.60 7.32 2.74
CA GLY A 167 -19.64 8.00 4.04
C GLY A 167 -20.83 8.95 4.22
N LEU A 168 -21.70 9.14 3.20
CA LEU A 168 -22.80 10.11 3.22
C LEU A 168 -23.81 9.84 4.36
N HIS A 169 -24.17 8.58 4.58
CA HIS A 169 -25.13 8.20 5.62
C HIS A 169 -24.45 7.85 6.94
N ASN A 170 -23.22 7.34 6.88
CA ASN A 170 -22.43 7.01 8.06
C ASN A 170 -20.95 7.27 7.77
N ILE A 171 -20.48 8.40 8.28
CA ILE A 171 -19.11 8.86 8.13
C ILE A 171 -18.05 7.85 8.63
N ASN A 172 -18.40 6.97 9.57
CA ASN A 172 -17.48 5.95 10.05
C ASN A 172 -17.22 4.82 9.05
N LEU A 173 -17.99 4.77 7.96
CA LEU A 173 -17.83 3.83 6.86
C LEU A 173 -17.12 4.46 5.67
N LEU A 174 -16.81 5.77 5.69
CA LEU A 174 -16.16 6.46 4.58
C LEU A 174 -15.03 5.63 3.97
N ASP A 175 -15.13 5.43 2.66
CA ASP A 175 -14.15 4.75 1.82
C ASP A 175 -13.94 3.27 2.14
N LYS A 176 -14.81 2.67 2.95
CA LYS A 176 -14.77 1.24 3.24
C LYS A 176 -15.00 0.44 1.96
N VAL A 177 -14.08 -0.46 1.63
CA VAL A 177 -14.18 -1.37 0.49
C VAL A 177 -15.17 -2.49 0.82
N TYR A 178 -16.22 -2.61 0.00
CA TYR A 178 -17.20 -3.71 0.06
C TYR A 178 -16.87 -4.83 -0.93
N SER A 179 -16.40 -4.47 -2.12
CA SER A 179 -16.04 -5.44 -3.14
C SER A 179 -14.90 -4.97 -4.03
N TRP A 180 -14.15 -5.94 -4.55
CA TRP A 180 -13.13 -5.73 -5.57
C TRP A 180 -13.34 -6.73 -6.70
N ASN A 181 -13.47 -6.25 -7.93
CA ASN A 181 -13.77 -7.07 -9.11
C ASN A 181 -14.99 -7.99 -8.92
N GLY A 182 -16.02 -7.48 -8.24
CA GLY A 182 -17.27 -8.20 -7.93
C GLY A 182 -17.17 -9.21 -6.78
N LEU A 183 -15.99 -9.41 -6.18
CA LEU A 183 -15.80 -10.26 -5.01
C LEU A 183 -16.20 -9.51 -3.74
N LYS A 184 -17.33 -9.88 -3.14
CA LYS A 184 -17.91 -9.18 -1.99
C LYS A 184 -17.30 -9.66 -0.68
N GLY A 185 -16.56 -8.77 0.00
CA GLY A 185 -15.98 -8.97 1.33
C GLY A 185 -14.93 -10.09 1.46
N LYS A 186 -14.71 -10.91 0.40
CA LYS A 186 -13.82 -12.07 0.46
C LYS A 186 -13.31 -12.47 -0.92
N LEU A 187 -12.01 -12.78 -0.96
CA LEU A 187 -11.29 -13.28 -2.13
C LEU A 187 -11.56 -14.77 -2.38
N LYS A 188 -11.20 -15.22 -3.59
CA LYS A 188 -11.37 -16.61 -4.04
C LYS A 188 -10.61 -17.59 -3.14
N ASN A 189 -11.10 -18.83 -3.03
CA ASN A 189 -10.53 -19.86 -2.16
C ASN A 189 -9.05 -20.18 -2.45
N ASN A 190 -8.58 -19.95 -3.66
CA ASN A 190 -7.19 -20.18 -4.08
C ASN A 190 -6.28 -18.97 -3.90
N SER A 191 -6.79 -17.81 -3.45
CA SER A 191 -5.97 -16.61 -3.26
C SER A 191 -5.04 -16.74 -2.05
N TRP A 192 -5.55 -17.23 -0.91
CA TRP A 192 -4.76 -17.40 0.32
C TRP A 192 -5.25 -18.58 1.15
N TYR A 193 -4.34 -19.18 1.91
CA TYR A 193 -4.68 -20.20 2.89
C TYR A 193 -5.35 -19.55 4.11
N GLY A 194 -6.56 -20.01 4.44
CA GLY A 194 -7.36 -19.47 5.53
C GLY A 194 -8.47 -18.53 5.08
N GLU A 195 -9.52 -18.42 5.88
CA GLU A 195 -10.66 -17.56 5.57
C GLU A 195 -10.35 -16.09 5.86
N GLN A 196 -9.72 -15.82 7.00
CA GLN A 196 -9.34 -14.47 7.44
C GLN A 196 -8.37 -13.81 6.45
N ALA A 197 -7.36 -14.54 5.95
CA ALA A 197 -6.39 -14.03 5.00
C ALA A 197 -6.99 -13.62 3.64
N ARG A 198 -8.23 -14.04 3.37
CA ARG A 198 -8.97 -13.72 2.15
C ARG A 198 -9.99 -12.61 2.35
N MET A 199 -10.18 -12.10 3.57
CA MET A 199 -11.13 -11.03 3.82
C MET A 199 -10.68 -9.74 3.13
N ILE A 200 -11.62 -9.03 2.52
CA ILE A 200 -11.44 -7.68 2.00
C ILE A 200 -11.88 -6.73 3.11
N ASN A 201 -10.91 -6.09 3.77
CA ASN A 201 -11.12 -5.25 4.95
C ASN A 201 -10.58 -3.84 4.69
N GLY A 202 -11.15 -2.87 5.40
CA GLY A 202 -10.61 -1.51 5.41
C GLY A 202 -11.00 -0.66 4.21
N THR A 203 -10.16 0.33 3.93
CA THR A 203 -10.26 1.24 2.77
C THR A 203 -9.22 0.89 1.71
N ASP A 204 -9.17 1.59 0.58
CA ASP A 204 -8.08 1.45 -0.41
C ASP A 204 -6.81 2.25 -0.03
N ALA A 205 -6.81 2.85 1.16
CA ALA A 205 -5.78 3.73 1.71
C ALA A 205 -5.72 5.14 1.09
N GLU A 206 -6.68 5.55 0.27
CA GLU A 206 -6.78 6.94 -0.18
C GLU A 206 -7.42 7.84 0.89
N LEU A 207 -8.49 7.35 1.52
CA LEU A 207 -9.17 8.02 2.61
C LEU A 207 -9.40 7.07 3.80
N PHE A 208 -9.55 7.68 4.98
CA PHE A 208 -10.00 6.99 6.18
C PHE A 208 -11.13 7.77 6.83
N LYS A 209 -11.91 7.09 7.67
CA LYS A 209 -12.89 7.76 8.53
C LYS A 209 -12.22 8.85 9.40
N PRO A 210 -12.93 9.95 9.73
CA PRO A 210 -12.44 10.98 10.62
C PRO A 210 -12.34 10.51 12.09
N SER A 211 -11.78 11.39 12.93
CA SER A 211 -11.66 11.21 14.38
C SER A 211 -10.78 10.00 14.80
N LEU A 212 -9.61 9.84 14.18
CA LEU A 212 -8.69 8.71 14.36
C LEU A 212 -7.83 8.75 15.64
N TYR A 213 -8.06 9.71 16.56
CA TYR A 213 -7.23 9.91 17.75
C TYR A 213 -7.00 8.65 18.58
N ASN A 214 -8.05 7.84 18.72
CA ASN A 214 -8.06 6.60 19.50
C ASN A 214 -7.88 5.34 18.62
N SER A 215 -7.64 5.50 17.31
CA SER A 215 -7.36 4.37 16.43
C SER A 215 -5.90 3.94 16.61
N GLU A 216 -5.70 2.68 16.98
CA GLU A 216 -4.36 2.06 17.07
C GLU A 216 -3.94 1.43 15.74
N LYS A 217 -4.92 1.01 14.92
CA LYS A 217 -4.71 0.37 13.63
C LYS A 217 -5.75 0.80 12.60
N LEU A 218 -5.36 0.80 11.34
CA LEU A 218 -6.23 1.06 10.20
C LEU A 218 -6.10 -0.09 9.21
N GLU A 219 -7.21 -0.68 8.81
CA GLU A 219 -7.21 -1.74 7.80
C GLU A 219 -7.21 -1.11 6.41
N ILE A 220 -6.44 -1.69 5.49
CA ILE A 220 -6.40 -1.32 4.08
C ILE A 220 -6.47 -2.57 3.21
N PHE A 221 -7.03 -2.47 2.02
CA PHE A 221 -7.02 -3.51 1.01
C PHE A 221 -6.31 -3.03 -0.26
N ILE A 222 -5.31 -3.78 -0.71
CA ILE A 222 -4.55 -3.47 -1.93
C ILE A 222 -4.84 -4.54 -2.98
N GLY A 223 -5.59 -4.18 -4.01
CA GLY A 223 -6.00 -5.11 -5.09
C GLY A 223 -4.81 -5.74 -5.81
N GLN A 224 -3.76 -4.97 -6.07
CA GLN A 224 -2.52 -5.47 -6.68
C GLN A 224 -1.80 -6.55 -5.85
N LEU A 225 -1.99 -6.57 -4.52
CA LEU A 225 -1.44 -7.58 -3.62
C LEU A 225 -2.48 -8.67 -3.30
N CYS A 226 -3.69 -8.54 -3.81
CA CYS A 226 -4.88 -9.33 -3.47
C CYS A 226 -4.99 -9.56 -1.97
N ARG A 227 -4.74 -8.56 -1.11
CA ARG A 227 -4.66 -8.78 0.34
C ARG A 227 -4.98 -7.53 1.14
N SER A 228 -5.55 -7.75 2.33
CA SER A 228 -5.74 -6.72 3.35
C SER A 228 -4.57 -6.67 4.33
N PHE A 229 -4.20 -5.46 4.78
CA PHE A 229 -3.13 -5.19 5.72
C PHE A 229 -3.58 -4.24 6.82
N ASP A 230 -2.90 -4.29 7.96
CA ASP A 230 -3.08 -3.33 9.03
C ASP A 230 -1.94 -2.31 8.99
N ILE A 231 -2.28 -1.01 8.94
CA ILE A 231 -1.37 0.09 9.24
C ILE A 231 -1.41 0.32 10.75
N GLU A 232 -0.33 -0.02 11.44
CA GLU A 232 -0.20 0.20 12.89
C GLU A 232 0.33 1.60 13.18
N LYS A 233 -0.32 2.31 14.11
CA LYS A 233 0.10 3.64 14.54
C LYS A 233 1.41 3.54 15.33
N GLN A 234 2.47 4.14 14.81
CA GLN A 234 3.78 4.10 15.44
C GLN A 234 4.07 5.36 16.28
N SER A 235 3.82 6.54 15.72
CA SER A 235 4.17 7.81 16.38
C SER A 235 3.32 8.99 15.89
N THR A 236 3.48 10.14 16.54
CA THR A 236 2.95 11.43 16.08
C THR A 236 4.05 12.21 15.38
N ALA A 237 3.73 12.83 14.25
CA ALA A 237 4.68 13.61 13.45
C ALA A 237 4.02 14.88 12.89
N TYR A 238 4.80 15.67 12.14
CA TYR A 238 4.31 16.82 11.39
C TYR A 238 4.74 16.69 9.94
N THR A 239 3.79 16.87 9.02
CA THR A 239 4.03 16.88 7.58
C THR A 239 3.50 18.18 7.01
N SER A 240 4.40 19.00 6.45
CA SER A 240 4.08 20.35 5.97
C SER A 240 3.39 21.23 7.03
N GLY A 241 3.73 21.05 8.31
CA GLY A 241 3.12 21.78 9.44
C GLY A 241 1.80 21.21 9.96
N ILE A 242 1.29 20.13 9.35
CA ILE A 242 0.05 19.46 9.75
C ILE A 242 0.39 18.33 10.72
N PRO A 243 -0.24 18.25 11.91
CA PRO A 243 -0.06 17.13 12.82
C PRO A 243 -0.65 15.85 12.22
N VAL A 244 0.14 14.78 12.20
CA VAL A 244 -0.23 13.50 11.59
C VAL A 244 0.08 12.34 12.53
N PHE A 245 -0.68 11.25 12.39
CA PHE A 245 -0.25 9.94 12.87
C PHE A 245 0.58 9.27 11.79
N ARG A 246 1.75 8.78 12.20
CA ARG A 246 2.65 8.03 11.35
C ARG A 246 2.43 6.54 11.56
N GLY A 247 1.93 5.89 10.53
CA GLY A 247 1.79 4.43 10.44
C GLY A 247 2.97 3.76 9.76
N CYS A 248 3.20 2.48 10.08
CA CYS A 248 4.23 1.66 9.43
C CYS A 248 3.63 0.63 8.45
N ALA A 249 4.43 0.23 7.48
CA ALA A 249 4.12 -0.90 6.61
C ALA A 249 4.32 -2.24 7.35
N PRO A 250 3.63 -3.33 6.92
CA PRO A 250 3.80 -4.66 7.48
C PRO A 250 5.25 -5.15 7.38
N SER A 251 5.65 -5.97 8.34
CA SER A 251 6.99 -6.54 8.44
C SER A 251 7.09 -7.90 7.75
N GLY A 252 8.29 -8.27 7.29
CA GLY A 252 8.59 -9.58 6.73
C GLY A 252 8.48 -9.69 5.20
N LEU A 253 8.14 -10.90 4.75
CA LEU A 253 8.00 -11.28 3.34
C LEU A 253 6.57 -11.71 3.05
N LEU A 254 6.10 -11.39 1.85
CA LEU A 254 4.81 -11.82 1.33
C LEU A 254 4.98 -12.49 -0.03
N GLU A 255 4.68 -13.79 -0.14
CA GLU A 255 4.63 -14.48 -1.44
C GLU A 255 3.31 -14.16 -2.15
N MET A 256 3.36 -13.50 -3.31
CA MET A 256 2.20 -12.99 -4.04
C MET A 256 1.83 -13.82 -5.28
N SER A 257 2.44 -14.99 -5.43
CA SER A 257 2.28 -15.86 -6.61
C SER A 257 0.82 -16.11 -6.97
N THR A 258 -0.03 -16.36 -5.99
CA THR A 258 -1.47 -16.64 -6.19
C THR A 258 -2.29 -15.46 -6.74
N CYS A 259 -1.78 -14.22 -6.61
CA CYS A 259 -2.42 -13.02 -7.14
C CYS A 259 -1.99 -12.72 -8.59
N LEU A 260 -0.88 -13.31 -9.05
CA LEU A 260 -0.27 -13.01 -10.33
C LEU A 260 -0.62 -14.03 -11.42
N PRO A 261 -0.86 -13.61 -12.67
CA PRO A 261 -0.96 -14.52 -13.81
C PRO A 261 0.28 -15.42 -13.93
N GLY A 262 0.08 -16.69 -14.29
CA GLY A 262 1.18 -17.67 -14.37
C GLY A 262 1.75 -18.13 -13.02
N GLN A 263 1.33 -17.52 -11.91
CA GLN A 263 1.74 -17.82 -10.53
C GLN A 263 3.27 -17.89 -10.30
N PRO A 264 4.07 -16.93 -10.80
CA PRO A 264 5.49 -16.88 -10.49
C PRO A 264 5.71 -16.65 -8.99
N ARG A 265 6.79 -17.21 -8.43
CA ARG A 265 7.13 -17.07 -7.00
C ARG A 265 7.74 -15.70 -6.68
N ILE A 266 6.93 -14.65 -6.83
CA ILE A 266 7.31 -13.28 -6.48
C ILE A 266 7.04 -13.05 -4.99
N LEU A 267 8.03 -12.50 -4.30
CA LEU A 267 8.03 -12.19 -2.88
C LEU A 267 8.16 -10.67 -2.70
N TRP A 268 7.20 -10.04 -2.05
CA TRP A 268 7.25 -8.64 -1.66
C TRP A 268 7.86 -8.49 -0.26
N SER A 269 8.72 -7.50 -0.08
CA SER A 269 9.27 -7.09 1.22
C SER A 269 9.41 -5.57 1.31
N ASN A 270 9.78 -5.07 2.50
CA ASN A 270 10.41 -3.75 2.59
C ASN A 270 11.78 -3.75 1.92
N SER A 271 12.27 -2.56 1.57
CA SER A 271 13.58 -2.36 0.96
C SER A 271 14.71 -2.93 1.83
N HIS A 272 15.73 -3.53 1.19
CA HIS A 272 16.86 -4.21 1.82
C HIS A 272 16.47 -5.24 2.90
N PHE A 273 15.27 -5.81 2.81
CA PHE A 273 14.71 -6.75 3.79
C PHE A 273 14.55 -6.16 5.20
N LEU A 274 14.29 -4.84 5.31
CA LEU A 274 13.97 -4.20 6.59
C LEU A 274 12.79 -4.94 7.26
N ASN A 275 12.96 -5.24 8.55
CA ASN A 275 12.01 -6.01 9.37
C ASN A 275 11.74 -7.45 8.89
N ALA A 276 12.64 -8.04 8.10
CA ALA A 276 12.61 -9.45 7.74
C ALA A 276 13.77 -10.22 8.41
N PRO A 277 13.72 -11.57 8.47
CA PRO A 277 14.80 -12.37 9.05
C PRO A 277 16.16 -12.08 8.40
N SER A 278 17.21 -11.96 9.20
CA SER A 278 18.57 -11.65 8.72
C SER A 278 19.15 -12.70 7.77
N ALA A 279 18.61 -13.92 7.76
CA ALA A 279 18.98 -14.98 6.82
C ALA A 279 18.68 -14.65 5.35
N LEU A 280 17.90 -13.60 5.07
CA LEU A 280 17.56 -13.14 3.73
C LEU A 280 18.57 -12.13 3.16
N LEU A 281 19.50 -11.65 3.99
CA LEU A 281 20.51 -10.67 3.55
C LEU A 281 21.48 -11.33 2.58
N LEU A 282 21.64 -10.72 1.41
CA LEU A 282 22.55 -11.17 0.37
C LEU A 282 23.88 -10.42 0.47
N GLU A 283 24.95 -11.09 0.04
CA GLU A 283 26.25 -10.46 -0.10
C GLU A 283 26.19 -9.28 -1.09
N GLY A 284 26.84 -8.18 -0.76
CA GLY A 284 26.84 -6.96 -1.58
C GLY A 284 25.64 -6.03 -1.36
N MET A 285 24.61 -6.44 -0.62
CA MET A 285 23.54 -5.53 -0.19
C MET A 285 23.98 -4.70 1.01
N ASN A 286 23.54 -3.44 1.06
CA ASN A 286 23.66 -2.63 2.27
C ASN A 286 22.77 -3.21 3.38
N LEU A 287 23.22 -3.05 4.63
CA LEU A 287 22.40 -3.43 5.77
C LEU A 287 21.13 -2.56 5.82
N PRO A 288 19.96 -3.17 6.15
CA PRO A 288 18.71 -2.42 6.25
C PRO A 288 18.81 -1.34 7.32
N SER A 289 18.28 -0.17 7.01
CA SER A 289 18.31 1.00 7.88
C SER A 289 16.98 1.73 7.88
N ILE A 290 16.52 2.16 9.05
CA ILE A 290 15.29 2.96 9.17
C ILE A 290 15.38 4.26 8.35
N LYS A 291 16.59 4.84 8.23
CA LYS A 291 16.78 6.07 7.47
C LYS A 291 16.49 5.89 5.97
N ASN A 292 16.94 4.79 5.37
CA ASN A 292 16.88 4.62 3.93
C ASN A 292 15.73 3.71 3.48
N ASP A 293 15.23 2.81 4.32
CA ASP A 293 14.39 1.69 3.89
C ASP A 293 12.99 1.70 4.51
N TYR A 294 12.74 2.65 5.42
CA TYR A 294 11.48 2.74 6.13
C TYR A 294 10.36 3.33 5.26
N SER A 295 9.21 2.65 5.32
CA SER A 295 7.96 3.08 4.71
C SER A 295 7.04 3.69 5.76
N TYR A 296 6.34 4.76 5.41
CA TYR A 296 5.42 5.43 6.32
C TYR A 296 4.15 5.93 5.63
N PHE A 297 3.10 6.04 6.43
CA PHE A 297 1.83 6.68 6.08
C PHE A 297 1.56 7.79 7.10
N ASP A 298 1.49 9.03 6.64
CA ASP A 298 1.16 10.20 7.45
C ASP A 298 -0.29 10.57 7.24
N ILE A 299 -1.12 10.34 8.26
CA ILE A 299 -2.58 10.48 8.21
C ILE A 299 -3.00 11.59 9.16
N GLU A 300 -3.75 12.58 8.68
CA GLU A 300 -4.28 13.65 9.51
C GLU A 300 -5.43 13.12 10.37
N PRO A 301 -5.33 13.21 11.71
CA PRO A 301 -6.19 12.46 12.61
C PRO A 301 -7.62 12.95 12.71
N ILE A 302 -7.91 14.22 12.39
CA ILE A 302 -9.26 14.76 12.50
C ILE A 302 -10.09 14.34 11.30
N THR A 303 -9.55 14.50 10.09
CA THR A 303 -10.24 14.27 8.81
C THR A 303 -10.08 12.85 8.30
N GLY A 304 -9.00 12.15 8.66
CA GLY A 304 -8.64 10.84 8.11
C GLY A 304 -7.96 10.92 6.73
N VAL A 305 -7.61 12.12 6.26
CA VAL A 305 -6.93 12.30 4.97
C VAL A 305 -5.47 11.89 5.08
N VAL A 306 -4.98 11.16 4.06
CA VAL A 306 -3.56 10.84 3.91
C VAL A 306 -2.82 12.06 3.36
N VAL A 307 -1.87 12.59 4.14
CA VAL A 307 -1.13 13.82 3.82
C VAL A 307 0.24 13.51 3.21
N GLY A 308 0.79 12.34 3.50
CA GLY A 308 2.07 11.93 2.94
C GLY A 308 2.25 10.42 3.00
N VAL A 309 2.78 9.86 1.93
CA VAL A 309 3.14 8.44 1.87
C VAL A 309 4.54 8.33 1.32
N GLN A 310 5.35 7.50 1.95
CA GLN A 310 6.58 6.99 1.36
C GLN A 310 6.54 5.48 1.47
N GLN A 311 6.31 4.82 0.34
CA GLN A 311 6.34 3.36 0.27
C GLN A 311 7.64 2.91 -0.38
N LYS A 312 8.46 2.17 0.38
CA LYS A 312 9.73 1.58 -0.06
C LYS A 312 9.63 0.07 0.01
N SER A 313 9.18 -0.52 -1.09
CA SER A 313 9.06 -1.96 -1.27
C SER A 313 10.16 -2.51 -2.16
N GLN A 314 10.37 -3.82 -2.04
CA GLN A 314 11.27 -4.62 -2.87
C GLN A 314 10.53 -5.85 -3.37
N LEU A 315 10.69 -6.13 -4.66
CA LEU A 315 10.22 -7.36 -5.29
C LEU A 315 11.40 -8.32 -5.39
N ASN A 316 11.17 -9.57 -4.98
CA ASN A 316 12.17 -10.63 -4.98
C ASN A 316 11.63 -11.84 -5.73
N LEU A 317 12.51 -12.60 -6.37
CA LEU A 317 12.16 -13.85 -7.02
C LEU A 317 12.59 -15.03 -6.14
N GLY A 318 11.63 -15.86 -5.74
CA GLY A 318 11.87 -17.08 -4.98
C GLY A 318 12.41 -18.19 -5.87
N MET A 319 13.71 -18.48 -5.77
CA MET A 319 14.40 -19.51 -6.54
C MET A 319 14.63 -20.76 -5.69
N LEU A 320 14.33 -21.94 -6.24
CA LEU A 320 14.63 -23.23 -5.60
C LEU A 320 15.70 -23.95 -6.41
N ARG A 321 16.62 -24.60 -5.69
CA ARG A 321 17.60 -25.48 -6.32
C ARG A 321 16.86 -26.65 -6.95
N GLY A 322 17.06 -26.87 -8.24
CA GLY A 322 16.55 -28.03 -8.94
C GLY A 322 17.49 -29.23 -8.86
N ASP A 323 16.91 -30.42 -9.00
CA ASP A 323 17.62 -31.71 -9.07
C ASP A 323 17.89 -32.15 -10.53
N LEU A 324 17.91 -31.20 -11.47
CA LEU A 324 18.19 -31.47 -12.88
C LEU A 324 19.68 -31.69 -13.12
#